data_AF-Q2V329-F1
#
_entry.id   AF-Q2V329-F1
#
_cell.length_a   1.000
_cell.length_b   1.000
_cell.length_c   1.000
_cell.angle_alpha   90.00
_cell.angle_beta   90.00
_cell.angle_gamma   90.00
#
_symmetry.space_group_name_H-M   'P 1'
#
loop_
_entity.id
_entity.type
_entity.pdbx_description
1 polymer ?
#
loop_
_entity_poly.entity_id
_entity_poly.type
_entity_poly.pdbx_seq_one_letter_code
_entity_poly.pdbx_strand_id
1 'polypeptide(L)' 'MSAQKIYLASLLLFICLVFPQSTAIVCNFEGHCVTSDDCINVCKSGEDPFLCVRSGPHKGMCCCLKTNGSVLE' A
#
# COMPACT_ATOMS: atom_id res chain seq x y z
N MET A 1 0.43 1.54 42.98
CA MET A 1 -0.30 2.00 41.77
C MET A 1 0.62 2.42 40.60
N SER A 2 1.94 2.54 40.77
CA SER A 2 2.86 3.00 39.70
C SER A 2 3.28 1.91 38.70
N ALA A 3 3.54 0.68 39.17
CA ALA A 3 4.04 -0.42 38.33
C ALA A 3 3.10 -0.79 37.18
N GLN A 4 1.79 -0.76 37.42
CA GLN A 4 0.77 -1.14 36.44
C GLN A 4 0.76 -0.23 35.21
N LYS A 5 1.10 1.05 35.36
CA LYS A 5 1.23 2.01 34.24
C LYS A 5 2.46 1.73 33.38
N ILE A 6 3.56 1.27 33.99
CA ILE A 6 4.80 0.94 33.28
C ILE A 6 4.60 -0.30 32.42
N TYR A 7 3.95 -1.34 32.95
CA TYR A 7 3.63 -2.54 32.17
C TYR A 7 2.74 -2.24 30.95
N LEU A 8 1.75 -1.36 31.12
CA LEU A 8 0.86 -0.98 30.02
C LEU A 8 1.61 -0.27 28.89
N ALA A 9 2.51 0.66 29.24
CA ALA A 9 3.34 1.37 28.26
C ALA A 9 4.30 0.41 27.52
N SER A 10 4.91 -0.52 28.25
CA SER A 10 5.81 -1.51 27.66
C SER A 10 5.08 -2.49 26.72
N LEU A 11 3.83 -2.86 27.04
CA LEU A 11 3.02 -3.73 26.19
C LEU A 11 2.63 -3.03 24.87
N LEU A 12 2.26 -1.76 24.93
CA LEU A 12 1.94 -0.95 23.75
C LEU A 12 3.14 -0.79 22.80
N LEU A 13 4.34 -0.56 23.35
CA LEU A 13 5.57 -0.53 22.56
C LEU A 13 5.86 -1.88 21.89
N PHE A 14 5.64 -2.99 22.60
CA PHE A 14 5.78 -4.32 22.03
C PHE A 14 4.81 -4.57 20.88
N ILE A 15 3.55 -4.13 21.00
CA ILE A 15 2.57 -4.22 19.93
C ILE A 15 3.05 -3.41 18.71
N CYS A 16 3.50 -2.16 18.90
CA CYS A 16 4.02 -1.36 17.78
C CYS A 16 5.26 -1.96 17.10
N LEU A 17 6.09 -2.71 17.83
CA LEU A 17 7.28 -3.37 17.28
C LEU A 17 6.96 -4.72 16.62
N VAL A 18 5.96 -5.46 17.12
CA VAL A 18 5.61 -6.80 16.63
C VAL A 18 4.66 -6.76 15.43
N PHE A 19 3.90 -5.67 15.25
CA PHE A 19 3.12 -5.47 14.04
C PHE A 19 3.94 -4.66 13.04
N PRO A 20 4.67 -5.31 12.09
CA PRO A 20 5.32 -4.58 11.02
C PRO A 20 4.26 -3.73 10.31
N GLN A 21 4.57 -2.46 10.10
CA GLN A 21 3.66 -1.52 9.45
C GLN A 21 3.17 -2.17 8.16
N SER A 22 1.85 -2.40 8.10
CA SER A 22 1.20 -3.01 6.95
C SER A 22 1.67 -2.25 5.72
N THR A 23 2.37 -2.94 4.81
CA THR A 23 2.88 -2.36 3.57
C THR A 23 1.67 -1.93 2.75
N ALA A 24 1.26 -0.67 2.95
CA ALA A 24 0.14 -0.11 2.23
C ALA A 24 0.52 -0.13 0.76
N ILE A 25 -0.15 -1.00 0.00
CA ILE A 25 0.01 -1.04 -1.44
C ILE A 25 -0.57 0.28 -1.95
N VAL A 26 0.31 1.19 -2.38
CA VAL A 26 -0.11 2.52 -2.83
C VAL A 26 -0.42 2.42 -4.31
N CYS A 27 -1.66 2.76 -4.64
CA CYS A 27 -2.11 2.88 -6.01
C CYS A 27 -1.80 4.27 -6.55
N ASN A 28 -0.92 4.37 -7.55
CA ASN A 28 -0.72 5.60 -8.29
C ASN A 28 -1.63 5.58 -9.52
N PHE A 29 -2.60 6.50 -9.59
CA PHE A 29 -3.51 6.57 -10.72
C PHE A 29 -2.85 7.28 -11.91
N GLU A 30 -2.68 6.55 -13.01
CA GLU A 30 -2.05 7.06 -14.23
C GLU A 30 -2.86 6.62 -15.45
N GLY A 31 -3.01 7.49 -16.46
CA GLY A 31 -3.64 7.16 -17.73
C GLY A 31 -5.11 6.68 -17.66
N HIS A 32 -5.69 6.48 -18.83
CA HIS A 32 -7.04 5.92 -18.98
C HIS A 32 -6.97 4.47 -19.47
N CYS A 33 -7.96 3.66 -19.10
CA CYS A 33 -8.05 2.25 -19.47
C CYS A 33 -9.49 1.78 -19.59
N VAL A 34 -9.68 0.75 -20.43
CA VAL A 34 -10.91 -0.04 -20.55
C VAL A 34 -10.65 -1.47 -20.10
N THR A 35 -9.43 -1.99 -20.29
CA THR A 35 -8.97 -3.30 -19.80
C THR A 35 -7.68 -3.13 -19.00
N SER A 36 -7.28 -4.16 -18.24
CA SER A 36 -6.02 -4.10 -17.48
C SER A 36 -4.80 -4.11 -18.41
N ASP A 37 -4.91 -4.67 -19.61
CA ASP A 37 -3.82 -4.68 -20.60
C ASP A 37 -3.45 -3.28 -21.10
N ASP A 38 -4.41 -2.34 -21.14
CA ASP A 38 -4.15 -0.93 -21.47
C ASP A 38 -3.12 -0.32 -20.51
N CYS A 39 -3.05 -0.84 -19.27
CA CYS A 39 -2.17 -0.33 -18.23
C CYS A 39 -0.72 -0.81 -18.34
N ILE A 40 -0.42 -1.82 -19.16
CA ILE A 40 0.94 -2.36 -19.37
C ILE A 40 1.92 -1.25 -19.79
N ASN A 41 1.49 -0.38 -20.71
CA ASN A 41 2.33 0.69 -21.23
C ASN A 41 2.23 1.97 -20.39
N VAL A 42 1.18 2.11 -19.58
CA VAL A 42 0.95 3.27 -18.72
C VAL A 42 1.79 3.17 -17.46
N CYS A 43 1.71 2.02 -16.78
CA CYS A 43 2.52 1.75 -15.61
C CYS A 43 3.94 1.41 -16.07
N LYS A 44 4.83 2.40 -16.03
CA LYS A 44 6.23 2.30 -16.52
C LYS A 44 7.10 1.24 -15.81
N SER A 45 6.56 0.52 -14.85
CA SER A 45 7.23 -0.61 -14.20
C SER A 45 6.65 -1.90 -14.77
N GLY A 46 7.41 -2.57 -15.64
CA GLY A 46 7.03 -3.88 -16.18
C GLY A 46 6.93 -5.00 -15.13
N GLU A 47 7.30 -4.73 -13.88
CA GLU A 47 7.26 -5.68 -12.76
C GLU A 47 6.16 -5.40 -11.74
N ASP A 48 5.72 -4.15 -11.60
CA ASP A 48 4.72 -3.80 -10.59
C ASP A 48 3.31 -4.18 -11.07
N PRO A 49 2.48 -4.80 -10.22
CA PRO A 49 1.14 -5.17 -10.61
C PRO A 49 0.30 -3.92 -10.95
N PHE A 50 -0.51 -4.02 -12.00
CA PHE A 50 -1.39 -2.95 -12.43
C PHE A 50 -2.82 -3.46 -12.62
N LEU A 51 -3.79 -2.57 -12.48
CA LEU A 51 -5.20 -2.88 -12.72
C LEU A 51 -5.95 -1.67 -13.27
N CYS A 52 -6.94 -1.94 -14.12
CA CYS A 52 -7.87 -0.92 -14.58
C CYS A 52 -9.05 -0.78 -13.60
N VAL A 53 -9.24 0.41 -13.03
CA VAL A 53 -10.27 0.66 -12.01
C VAL A 53 -11.66 0.60 -12.63
N ARG A 54 -12.56 -0.21 -12.05
CA ARG A 54 -13.92 -0.44 -12.59
C ARG A 54 -15.02 0.36 -11.93
N SER A 55 -14.76 0.94 -10.76
CA SER A 55 -15.76 1.62 -9.94
C SER A 55 -15.17 2.79 -9.14
N GLY A 56 -16.05 3.64 -8.63
CA GLY A 56 -15.65 4.80 -7.84
C GLY A 56 -15.12 5.98 -8.66
N PRO A 57 -14.48 6.95 -8.01
CA PRO A 57 -14.09 8.22 -8.63
C PRO A 57 -12.97 8.08 -9.67
N HIS A 58 -12.17 7.02 -9.60
CA HIS A 58 -11.08 6.75 -10.53
C HIS A 58 -11.45 5.72 -11.60
N LYS A 59 -12.74 5.46 -11.81
CA LYS A 59 -13.21 4.50 -12.83
C LYS A 59 -12.63 4.84 -14.20
N GLY A 60 -12.05 3.83 -14.84
CA GLY A 60 -11.41 3.95 -16.14
C GLY A 60 -9.99 4.51 -16.10
N MET A 61 -9.35 4.58 -14.92
CA MET A 61 -7.92 4.90 -14.81
C MET A 61 -7.09 3.68 -14.40
N CYS A 62 -5.82 3.64 -14.82
CA CYS A 62 -4.91 2.59 -14.37
C CYS A 62 -4.42 2.88 -12.96
N CYS A 63 -4.41 1.84 -12.15
CA CYS A 63 -3.82 1.83 -10.84
C CYS A 63 -2.48 1.10 -10.93
N CYS A 64 -1.39 1.84 -10.91
CA CYS A 64 -0.04 1.30 -10.86
C CYS A 64 0.32 1.07 -9.40
N LEU A 65 0.33 -0.20 -8.96
CA LEU A 65 0.59 -0.54 -7.57
C LEU A 65 2.09 -0.47 -7.34
N LYS A 66 2.56 0.56 -6.65
CA LYS A 66 3.95 0.60 -6.20
C LYS A 66 4.02 -0.07 -4.85
N THR A 67 4.88 -1.06 -4.73
CA THR A 67 5.39 -1.41 -3.40
C THR A 67 6.25 -0.23 -2.97
N ASN A 68 5.73 0.59 -2.05
CA ASN A 68 6.56 1.64 -1.46
C ASN A 68 7.70 0.89 -0.74
N GLY A 69 8.88 0.94 -1.35
CA GLY A 69 10.06 0.14 -1.02
C GLY A 69 10.71 0.53 0.30
N SER A 70 9.96 0.63 1.39
CA SER A 70 10.53 0.47 2.72
C SER A 70 10.75 -1.03 2.98
N VAL A 71 11.77 -1.57 2.31
CA VAL A 71 12.59 -2.61 2.92
C VAL A 71 13.16 -1.97 4.18
N LEU A 72 12.71 -2.40 5.35
CA LEU A 72 13.44 -2.15 6.58
C LEU A 72 14.80 -2.84 6.44
N GLU A 73 15.87 -2.05 6.36
CA GLU A 73 17.18 -2.49 6.88
C GLU A 73 17.09 -2.74 8.40
#